data_AF-A0A832ZVY3-F1
#
_entry.id   AF-A0A832ZVY3-F1
#
_cell.length_a   1.000
_cell.length_b   1.000
_cell.length_c   1.000
_cell.angle_alpha   90.00
_cell.angle_beta   90.00
_cell.angle_gamma   90.00
#
_symmetry.space_group_name_H-M   'P 1'
#
loop_
_entity.id
_entity.type
_entity.pdbx_description
1 polymer ?
#
loop_
_entity_poly.entity_id
_entity_poly.type
_entity_poly.pdbx_seq_one_letter_code
_entity_poly.pdbx_strand_id
1 'polypeptide(L)'
;MSTTPEQKEIEVLEAFVKNGLHLGSRIKVKHMERFVFRMRPDGIYLIDVKKTLERLNIAARMISYFPPEKVVVVSTHVYGIKPVQQFCDVTGCIPIVGKMKAGIFTNKMLKNYMEPDLVVVSDPRYDSQAVEEAAIARIPVIAMCSTDNLCSNVDLVIPMNNRGKSSLPYAFWYLARRVLEERGALTPELEASIRPENFITETMEED
;
A
#
# COMPACT_ATOMS: atom_id res chain seq x y z
N MET A 1 7.23 23.99 -20.08
CA MET A 1 8.56 23.50 -19.62
C MET A 1 8.35 22.09 -19.10
N SER A 2 8.70 21.08 -19.88
CA SER A 2 8.61 19.68 -19.47
C SER A 2 9.66 19.40 -18.40
N THR A 3 9.23 19.11 -17.17
CA THR A 3 10.10 18.69 -16.06
C THR A 3 10.87 17.44 -16.44
N THR A 4 12.18 17.43 -16.20
CA THR A 4 13.06 16.28 -16.46
C THR A 4 12.64 15.10 -15.58
N PRO A 5 12.74 13.83 -16.01
CA PRO A 5 12.33 12.67 -15.21
C PRO A 5 12.96 12.65 -13.81
N GLU A 6 14.23 13.06 -13.69
CA GLU A 6 14.96 13.17 -12.43
C GLU A 6 14.36 14.23 -11.48
N GLN A 7 13.84 15.34 -12.02
CA GLN A 7 13.19 16.38 -11.21
C GLN A 7 11.87 15.87 -10.62
N LYS A 8 11.08 15.14 -11.42
CA LYS A 8 9.84 14.52 -10.94
C LYS A 8 10.10 13.51 -9.83
N GLU A 9 11.18 12.74 -9.93
CA GLU A 9 11.57 11.78 -8.89
C GLU A 9 11.90 12.49 -7.57
N ILE A 10 12.67 13.58 -7.63
CA ILE A 10 13.02 14.38 -6.44
C ILE A 10 11.76 14.96 -5.79
N GLU A 11 10.84 15.53 -6.57
CA GLU A 11 9.58 16.08 -6.06
C GLU A 11 8.74 15.01 -5.32
N VAL A 12 8.69 13.78 -5.85
CA VAL A 12 7.99 12.66 -5.21
C VAL A 12 8.68 12.26 -3.90
N LEU A 13 10.01 12.19 -3.89
CA LEU A 13 10.77 11.87 -2.67
C LEU A 13 10.56 12.93 -1.58
N GLU A 14 10.55 14.21 -1.95
CA GLU A 14 10.24 15.30 -1.03
C GLU A 14 8.82 15.19 -0.46
N ALA A 15 7.84 14.85 -1.30
CA ALA A 15 6.47 14.60 -0.86
C ALA A 15 6.39 13.42 0.13
N PHE A 16 7.16 12.36 -0.08
CA PHE A 16 7.21 11.21 0.84
C PHE A 16 7.83 11.57 2.20
N VAL A 17 8.86 12.41 2.19
CA VAL A 17 9.47 12.91 3.43
C VAL A 17 8.48 13.81 4.18
N LYS A 18 7.83 14.75 3.48
CA LYS A 18 6.85 15.69 4.05
C LYS A 18 5.68 14.98 4.72
N ASN A 19 5.20 13.88 4.13
CA ASN A 19 4.08 13.09 4.66
C ASN A 19 4.50 11.97 5.63
N GLY A 20 5.78 11.90 6.01
CA GLY A 20 6.24 11.00 7.07
C GLY A 20 6.31 9.53 6.70
N LEU A 21 6.42 9.18 5.40
CA LEU A 21 6.57 7.77 4.96
C LEU A 21 7.87 7.13 5.45
N HIS A 22 8.89 7.96 5.65
CA HIS A 22 10.23 7.57 6.11
C HIS A 22 10.30 7.26 7.62
N LEU A 23 9.25 7.54 8.38
CA LEU A 23 9.23 7.35 9.83
C LEU A 23 8.83 5.90 10.17
N GLY A 24 9.76 5.12 10.68
CA GLY A 24 9.50 3.78 11.18
C GLY A 24 9.05 3.76 12.64
N SER A 25 9.15 2.57 13.26
CA SER A 25 8.88 2.36 14.68
C SER A 25 10.18 2.42 15.50
N ARG A 26 10.07 2.30 16.83
CA ARG A 26 11.21 2.12 17.75
C ARG A 26 11.78 0.69 17.71
N ILE A 27 11.01 -0.25 17.18
CA ILE A 27 11.37 -1.66 17.06
C ILE A 27 11.71 -1.95 15.60
N LYS A 28 12.75 -2.76 15.38
CA LYS A 28 13.08 -3.31 14.06
C LYS A 28 13.05 -4.84 14.08
N VAL A 29 12.47 -5.42 13.03
CA VAL A 29 12.55 -6.86 12.73
C VAL A 29 13.75 -7.11 11.81
N LYS A 30 14.42 -8.25 11.97
CA LYS A 30 15.61 -8.64 11.18
C LYS A 30 15.38 -8.58 9.66
N HIS A 31 14.20 -8.98 9.19
CA HIS A 31 13.86 -8.94 7.76
C HIS A 31 13.80 -7.52 7.17
N MET A 32 13.40 -6.54 7.99
CA MET A 32 13.23 -5.14 7.63
C MET A 32 14.51 -4.31 7.75
N GLU A 33 15.56 -4.84 8.38
CA GLU A 33 16.82 -4.14 8.61
C GLU A 33 17.45 -3.61 7.31
N ARG A 34 17.32 -4.36 6.20
CA ARG A 34 17.82 -3.96 4.88
C ARG A 34 17.19 -2.67 4.33
N PHE A 35 16.02 -2.28 4.83
CA PHE A 35 15.30 -1.07 4.41
C PHE A 35 15.49 0.11 5.37
N VAL A 36 16.14 -0.12 6.51
CA VAL A 36 16.44 0.92 7.50
C VAL A 36 17.67 1.70 7.03
N PHE A 37 17.55 3.03 7.01
CA PHE A 37 18.66 3.93 6.70
C PHE A 37 19.50 4.22 7.94
N ARG A 38 18.89 4.74 9.01
CA ARG A 38 19.56 5.05 10.28
C ARG A 38 18.59 5.13 11.45
N MET A 39 19.11 5.08 12.66
CA MET A 39 18.35 5.37 13.88
C MET A 39 18.49 6.85 14.24
N ARG A 40 17.38 7.53 14.55
CA ARG A 40 17.38 8.89 15.10
C ARG A 40 17.77 8.85 16.60
N PRO A 41 18.32 9.92 17.20
CA PRO A 41 18.56 10.00 18.64
C PRO A 41 17.34 9.66 19.50
N ASP A 42 16.13 9.96 19.01
CA ASP A 42 14.85 9.65 19.66
C ASP A 42 14.51 8.14 19.71
N GLY A 43 15.35 7.28 19.13
CA GLY A 43 15.16 5.84 19.05
C GLY A 43 14.23 5.36 17.92
N ILE A 44 13.76 6.26 17.06
CA ILE A 44 12.94 5.93 15.88
C ILE A 44 13.86 5.51 14.72
N TYR A 45 13.55 4.39 14.08
CA TYR A 45 14.23 3.96 12.87
C TYR A 45 13.70 4.71 11.65
N LEU A 46 14.60 5.26 10.83
CA LEU A 46 14.26 5.89 9.56
C LEU A 46 14.37 4.87 8.43
N ILE A 47 13.34 4.82 7.59
CA ILE A 47 13.28 4.00 6.39
C ILE A 47 13.92 4.77 5.22
N ASP A 48 14.64 4.05 4.36
CA ASP A 48 15.20 4.61 3.13
C ASP A 48 14.09 4.84 2.08
N VAL A 49 13.80 6.12 1.82
CA VAL A 49 12.72 6.55 0.91
C VAL A 49 12.98 6.13 -0.54
N LYS A 50 14.24 6.03 -0.96
CA LYS A 50 14.58 5.59 -2.32
C LYS A 50 14.18 4.12 -2.51
N LYS A 51 14.43 3.28 -1.51
CA LYS A 51 13.99 1.89 -1.51
C LYS A 51 12.47 1.77 -1.47
N THR A 52 11.80 2.64 -0.72
CA THR A 52 10.32 2.70 -0.74
C THR A 52 9.80 2.99 -2.14
N LEU A 53 10.36 3.99 -2.81
CA LEU A 53 9.98 4.37 -4.17
C LEU A 53 10.23 3.23 -5.18
N GLU A 54 11.40 2.60 -5.13
CA GLU A 54 11.74 1.45 -5.96
C GLU A 54 10.73 0.30 -5.76
N ARG A 55 10.38 -0.01 -4.51
CA ARG A 55 9.42 -1.06 -4.16
C ARG A 55 8.00 -0.72 -4.60
N LEU A 56 7.59 0.55 -4.49
CA LEU A 56 6.30 1.03 -5.02
C LEU A 56 6.24 0.88 -6.54
N ASN A 57 7.32 1.19 -7.25
CA ASN A 57 7.38 1.03 -8.71
C ASN A 57 7.36 -0.44 -9.16
N ILE A 58 7.98 -1.34 -8.38
CA ILE A 58 7.89 -2.78 -8.62
C ILE A 58 6.47 -3.28 -8.33
N ALA A 59 5.85 -2.82 -7.24
CA ALA A 59 4.47 -3.18 -6.90
C ALA A 59 3.47 -2.70 -7.95
N ALA A 60 3.62 -1.47 -8.45
CA ALA A 60 2.77 -0.93 -9.51
C ALA A 60 2.84 -1.77 -10.79
N ARG A 61 4.05 -2.15 -11.21
CA ARG A 61 4.27 -3.07 -12.33
C ARG A 61 3.67 -4.44 -12.09
N MET A 62 3.82 -4.99 -10.89
CA MET A 62 3.21 -6.27 -10.54
C MET A 62 1.68 -6.20 -10.65
N ILE A 63 1.05 -5.15 -10.10
CA ILE A 63 -0.40 -4.94 -10.15
C ILE A 63 -0.90 -4.70 -11.58
N SER A 64 -0.11 -4.04 -12.43
CA SER A 64 -0.52 -3.75 -13.82
C SER A 64 -0.60 -5.00 -14.69
N TYR A 65 0.18 -6.05 -14.38
CA TYR A 65 0.11 -7.33 -15.10
C TYR A 65 -1.18 -8.11 -14.86
N PHE A 66 -1.82 -7.94 -13.70
CA PHE A 66 -3.06 -8.65 -13.37
C PHE A 66 -4.29 -7.83 -13.79
N PRO A 67 -5.39 -8.51 -14.20
CA PRO A 67 -6.64 -7.82 -14.47
C PRO A 67 -7.18 -7.19 -13.17
N PRO A 68 -7.73 -5.97 -13.22
CA PRO A 68 -8.18 -5.25 -12.02
C PRO A 68 -9.15 -6.06 -11.14
N GLU A 69 -10.07 -6.77 -11.78
CA GLU A 69 -11.10 -7.59 -11.13
C GLU A 69 -10.54 -8.78 -10.32
N LYS A 70 -9.26 -9.13 -10.53
CA LYS A 70 -8.57 -10.20 -9.81
C LYS A 70 -7.58 -9.70 -8.78
N VAL A 71 -7.42 -8.39 -8.64
CA VAL A 71 -6.57 -7.77 -7.62
C VAL A 71 -7.43 -7.34 -6.45
N VAL A 72 -7.09 -7.84 -5.26
CA VAL A 72 -7.79 -7.51 -4.02
C VAL A 72 -6.91 -6.65 -3.15
N VAL A 73 -7.45 -5.55 -2.65
CA VAL A 73 -6.76 -4.67 -1.72
C VAL A 73 -7.46 -4.72 -0.37
N VAL A 74 -6.73 -5.09 0.67
CA VAL A 74 -7.27 -5.31 2.01
C VAL A 74 -6.75 -4.27 2.99
N SER A 75 -7.68 -3.68 3.76
CA SER A 75 -7.35 -2.91 4.95
C SER A 75 -8.43 -3.00 6.02
N THR A 76 -8.05 -3.53 7.17
CA THR A 76 -8.88 -3.53 8.39
C THR A 76 -8.64 -2.28 9.25
N HIS A 77 -7.51 -1.59 9.06
CA HIS A 77 -7.12 -0.43 9.86
C HIS A 77 -7.90 0.83 9.45
N VAL A 78 -8.32 1.65 10.43
CA VAL A 78 -9.16 2.85 10.21
C VAL A 78 -8.55 3.80 9.18
N TYR A 79 -7.23 4.04 9.25
CA TYR A 79 -6.54 4.93 8.31
C TYR A 79 -6.41 4.38 6.89
N GLY A 80 -6.60 3.08 6.69
CA GLY A 80 -6.49 2.44 5.37
C GLY A 80 -7.83 2.24 4.67
N ILE A 81 -8.97 2.38 5.37
CA ILE A 81 -10.31 2.19 4.78
C ILE A 81 -10.54 3.15 3.61
N LYS A 82 -10.43 4.47 3.83
CA LYS A 82 -10.66 5.47 2.77
C LYS A 82 -9.62 5.39 1.64
N PRO A 83 -8.30 5.28 1.90
CA PRO A 83 -7.31 5.11 0.84
C PRO A 83 -7.52 3.88 -0.03
N VAL A 84 -7.85 2.74 0.57
CA VAL A 84 -8.08 1.49 -0.18
C VAL A 84 -9.32 1.57 -1.03
N GLN A 85 -10.41 2.14 -0.51
CA GLN A 85 -11.61 2.37 -1.28
C GLN A 85 -11.33 3.26 -2.50
N GLN A 86 -10.71 4.43 -2.27
CA GLN A 86 -10.39 5.37 -3.34
C GLN A 86 -9.40 4.78 -4.36
N PHE A 87 -8.43 3.97 -3.90
CA PHE A 87 -7.51 3.26 -4.79
C PHE A 87 -8.25 2.28 -5.69
N CYS A 88 -9.18 1.52 -5.14
CA CYS A 88 -9.97 0.55 -5.88
C CYS A 88 -10.93 1.22 -6.87
N ASP A 89 -11.56 2.32 -6.48
CA ASP A 89 -12.44 3.09 -7.36
C ASP A 89 -11.69 3.65 -8.58
N VAL A 90 -10.44 4.06 -8.40
CA VAL A 90 -9.58 4.61 -9.45
C VAL A 90 -9.00 3.52 -10.35
N THR A 91 -8.59 2.38 -9.77
CA THR A 91 -7.85 1.34 -10.50
C THR A 91 -8.74 0.19 -11.00
N GLY A 92 -9.99 0.11 -10.54
CA GLY A 92 -10.92 -0.99 -10.80
C GLY A 92 -10.65 -2.25 -9.98
N CYS A 93 -9.84 -2.18 -8.92
CA CYS A 93 -9.55 -3.32 -8.04
C CYS A 93 -10.71 -3.59 -7.07
N ILE A 94 -10.68 -4.74 -6.38
CA ILE A 94 -11.70 -5.08 -5.39
C ILE A 94 -11.25 -4.67 -3.98
N PRO A 95 -11.97 -3.77 -3.29
CA PRO A 95 -11.66 -3.39 -1.92
C PRO A 95 -12.26 -4.39 -0.92
N ILE A 96 -11.46 -4.81 0.06
CA ILE A 96 -11.93 -5.43 1.30
C ILE A 96 -11.54 -4.50 2.45
N VAL A 97 -12.50 -3.69 2.88
CA VAL A 97 -12.31 -2.71 3.96
C VAL A 97 -13.01 -3.15 5.24
N GLY A 98 -12.42 -2.80 6.38
CA GLY A 98 -12.95 -3.16 7.70
C GLY A 98 -12.76 -4.64 8.02
N LYS A 99 -13.72 -5.26 8.71
CA LYS A 99 -13.57 -6.62 9.21
C LYS A 99 -13.68 -7.66 8.09
N MET A 100 -12.56 -8.29 7.74
CA MET A 100 -12.51 -9.43 6.83
C MET A 100 -13.14 -10.68 7.48
N LYS A 101 -14.04 -11.36 6.77
CA LYS A 101 -14.59 -12.66 7.21
C LYS A 101 -13.60 -13.78 6.89
N ALA A 102 -13.50 -14.74 7.80
CA ALA A 102 -12.63 -15.91 7.60
C ALA A 102 -13.16 -16.81 6.48
N GLY A 103 -12.25 -17.27 5.64
CA GLY A 103 -12.49 -18.19 4.54
C GLY A 103 -12.87 -17.53 3.21
N ILE A 104 -12.72 -16.21 3.07
CA ILE A 104 -13.05 -15.50 1.82
C ILE A 104 -12.22 -16.05 0.64
N PHE A 105 -10.96 -16.42 0.86
CA PHE A 105 -10.10 -16.98 -0.21
C PHE A 105 -10.06 -18.50 -0.26
N THR A 106 -10.55 -19.19 0.78
CA THR A 106 -10.38 -20.65 0.90
C THR A 106 -11.69 -21.43 0.87
N ASN A 107 -12.79 -20.86 1.35
CA ASN A 107 -14.06 -21.57 1.49
C ASN A 107 -15.04 -21.25 0.36
N LYS A 108 -15.07 -22.14 -0.64
CA LYS A 108 -15.96 -22.08 -1.82
C LYS A 108 -17.45 -22.03 -1.51
N MET A 109 -17.87 -22.46 -0.31
CA MET A 109 -19.28 -22.46 0.09
C MET A 109 -19.77 -21.09 0.57
N LEU A 110 -18.87 -20.14 0.83
CA LEU A 110 -19.25 -18.79 1.22
C LEU A 110 -19.83 -18.02 0.04
N LYS A 111 -20.88 -17.23 0.27
CA LYS A 111 -21.47 -16.35 -0.75
C LYS A 111 -20.51 -15.28 -1.26
N ASN A 112 -19.56 -14.88 -0.42
CA ASN A 112 -18.55 -13.86 -0.73
C ASN A 112 -17.19 -14.49 -1.03
N TYR A 113 -17.18 -15.76 -1.43
CA TYR A 113 -15.96 -16.42 -1.86
C TYR A 113 -15.37 -15.73 -3.09
N MET A 114 -14.06 -15.55 -3.09
CA MET A 114 -13.35 -14.96 -4.21
C MET A 114 -11.98 -15.62 -4.41
N GLU A 115 -11.59 -15.74 -5.67
CA GLU A 115 -10.29 -16.27 -6.09
C GLU A 115 -9.49 -15.13 -6.75
N PRO A 116 -8.81 -14.29 -5.96
CA PRO A 116 -7.94 -13.27 -6.51
C PRO A 116 -6.60 -13.85 -6.96
N ASP A 117 -5.99 -13.22 -7.95
CA ASP A 117 -4.67 -13.59 -8.45
C ASP A 117 -3.55 -12.79 -7.75
N LEU A 118 -3.91 -11.70 -7.07
CA LEU A 118 -2.98 -10.86 -6.30
C LEU A 118 -3.71 -10.24 -5.11
N VAL A 119 -3.06 -10.26 -3.93
CA VAL A 119 -3.55 -9.57 -2.73
C VAL A 119 -2.57 -8.47 -2.32
N VAL A 120 -3.10 -7.27 -2.12
CA VAL A 120 -2.36 -6.11 -1.60
C VAL A 120 -2.87 -5.81 -0.19
N VAL A 121 -1.96 -5.69 0.77
CA VAL A 121 -2.29 -5.55 2.18
C VAL A 121 -1.70 -4.24 2.75
N SER A 122 -2.53 -3.50 3.49
CA SER A 122 -2.15 -2.24 4.11
C SER A 122 -1.24 -2.38 5.34
N ASP A 123 -1.51 -3.36 6.19
CA ASP A 123 -0.66 -3.70 7.34
C ASP A 123 -0.75 -5.21 7.61
N PRO A 124 0.34 -5.98 7.42
CA PRO A 124 0.30 -7.44 7.62
C PRO A 124 0.01 -7.84 9.08
N ARG A 125 0.13 -6.93 10.05
CA ARG A 125 -0.20 -7.21 11.45
C ARG A 125 -1.71 -7.19 11.68
N TYR A 126 -2.40 -6.17 11.18
CA TYR A 126 -3.86 -6.06 11.33
C TYR A 126 -4.60 -6.97 10.35
N ASP A 127 -4.07 -7.10 9.13
CA ASP A 127 -4.64 -7.89 8.04
C ASP A 127 -4.01 -9.29 7.93
N SER A 128 -3.50 -9.83 9.04
CA SER A 128 -2.81 -11.13 9.10
C SER A 128 -3.65 -12.27 8.51
N GLN A 129 -4.96 -12.23 8.73
CA GLN A 129 -5.90 -13.20 8.18
C GLN A 129 -5.89 -13.23 6.65
N ALA A 130 -5.79 -12.06 5.99
CA ALA A 130 -5.70 -11.99 4.53
C ALA A 130 -4.40 -12.62 4.03
N VAL A 131 -3.29 -12.36 4.74
CA VAL A 131 -1.97 -12.90 4.42
C VAL A 131 -1.93 -14.42 4.57
N GLU A 132 -2.50 -14.95 5.65
CA GLU A 132 -2.57 -16.40 5.91
C GLU A 132 -3.47 -17.12 4.90
N GLU A 133 -4.67 -16.58 4.63
CA GLU A 133 -5.57 -17.17 3.64
C GLU A 133 -4.98 -17.12 2.23
N ALA A 134 -4.32 -16.02 1.85
CA ALA A 134 -3.63 -15.92 0.57
C ALA A 134 -2.50 -16.95 0.46
N ALA A 135 -1.75 -17.18 1.55
CA ALA A 135 -0.71 -18.20 1.58
C ALA A 135 -1.27 -19.62 1.38
N ILE A 136 -2.40 -19.95 2.01
CA ILE A 136 -3.09 -21.23 1.84
C ILE A 136 -3.58 -21.40 0.38
N ALA A 137 -4.14 -20.33 -0.19
CA ALA A 137 -4.64 -20.31 -1.56
C ALA A 137 -3.52 -20.18 -2.63
N ARG A 138 -2.25 -20.02 -2.22
CA ARG A 138 -1.08 -19.80 -3.09
C ARG A 138 -1.18 -18.54 -3.96
N ILE A 139 -1.75 -17.49 -3.38
CA ILE A 139 -1.92 -16.20 -4.03
C ILE A 139 -0.76 -15.30 -3.59
N PRO A 140 -0.07 -14.62 -4.52
CA PRO A 140 1.01 -13.71 -4.17
C PRO A 140 0.52 -12.51 -3.35
N VAL A 141 1.33 -12.08 -2.38
CA VAL A 141 1.00 -11.01 -1.44
C VAL A 141 1.99 -9.85 -1.53
N ILE A 142 1.46 -8.65 -1.75
CA ILE A 142 2.18 -7.38 -1.60
C ILE A 142 1.75 -6.76 -0.27
N ALA A 143 2.68 -6.37 0.60
CA ALA A 143 2.33 -5.72 1.86
C ALA A 143 3.12 -4.43 2.12
N MET A 144 2.41 -3.42 2.64
CA MET A 144 3.01 -2.21 3.18
C MET A 144 3.45 -2.46 4.63
N CYS A 145 4.75 -2.41 4.88
CA CYS A 145 5.35 -2.81 6.15
C CYS A 145 6.17 -1.69 6.77
N SER A 146 5.91 -1.40 8.05
CA SER A 146 6.81 -0.63 8.91
C SER A 146 7.93 -1.52 9.46
N THR A 147 8.86 -0.92 10.19
CA THR A 147 10.07 -1.60 10.70
C THR A 147 9.75 -2.72 11.70
N ASP A 148 8.60 -2.66 12.38
CA ASP A 148 8.15 -3.62 13.39
C ASP A 148 7.24 -4.73 12.83
N ASN A 149 6.88 -4.68 11.54
CA ASN A 149 6.02 -5.68 10.93
C ASN A 149 6.75 -6.99 10.61
N LEU A 150 6.08 -8.11 10.89
CA LEU A 150 6.50 -9.43 10.44
C LEU A 150 6.15 -9.58 8.95
N CYS A 151 7.13 -9.96 8.14
CA CYS A 151 6.97 -10.12 6.69
C CYS A 151 6.86 -11.61 6.29
N SER A 152 6.23 -12.43 7.14
CA SER A 152 6.01 -13.85 6.84
C SER A 152 4.91 -13.97 5.79
N ASN A 153 5.10 -14.85 4.80
CA ASN A 153 4.16 -15.07 3.69
C ASN A 153 3.84 -13.80 2.86
N VAL A 154 4.78 -12.85 2.81
CA VAL A 154 4.71 -11.67 1.93
C VAL A 154 5.79 -11.79 0.87
N ASP A 155 5.39 -11.76 -0.40
CA ASP A 155 6.32 -11.87 -1.53
C ASP A 155 7.01 -10.55 -1.83
N LEU A 156 6.24 -9.45 -1.82
CA LEU A 156 6.76 -8.11 -2.05
C LEU A 156 6.47 -7.18 -0.87
N VAL A 157 7.54 -6.84 -0.15
CA VAL A 157 7.49 -5.87 0.94
C VAL A 157 7.74 -4.46 0.41
N ILE A 158 6.83 -3.54 0.72
CA ILE A 158 6.96 -2.09 0.52
C ILE A 158 7.29 -1.47 1.89
N PRO A 159 8.55 -1.04 2.12
CA PRO A 159 8.95 -0.48 3.41
C PRO A 159 8.40 0.95 3.54
N MET A 160 7.47 1.18 4.46
CA MET A 160 6.89 2.50 4.69
C MET A 160 6.20 2.60 6.05
N ASN A 161 5.92 3.83 6.48
CA ASN A 161 5.04 4.07 7.61
C ASN A 161 3.58 3.73 7.28
N ASN A 162 3.09 2.59 7.75
CA ASN A 162 1.70 2.14 7.57
C ASN A 162 0.73 2.62 8.67
N ARG A 163 1.20 3.37 9.68
CA ARG A 163 0.37 3.90 10.78
C ARG A 163 0.10 5.40 10.70
N GLY A 164 0.81 6.12 9.84
CA GLY A 164 0.62 7.56 9.70
C GLY A 164 -0.70 7.91 9.01
N LYS A 165 -1.41 8.90 9.55
CA LYS A 165 -2.65 9.42 8.97
C LYS A 165 -2.47 9.92 7.54
N SER A 166 -1.31 10.52 7.24
CA SER A 166 -0.97 11.02 5.91
C SER A 166 -0.14 10.01 5.10
N SER A 167 0.69 9.19 5.75
CA SER A 167 1.65 8.35 5.02
C SER A 167 1.00 7.25 4.17
N LEU A 168 -0.01 6.59 4.72
CA LEU A 168 -0.73 5.51 4.03
C LEU A 168 -1.56 6.03 2.83
N PRO A 169 -2.37 7.11 2.97
CA PRO A 169 -3.03 7.75 1.82
C PRO A 169 -2.08 8.13 0.68
N TYR A 170 -0.95 8.77 1.01
CA TYR A 170 0.01 9.21 -0.01
C TYR A 170 0.67 8.05 -0.76
N ALA A 171 0.92 6.92 -0.07
CA ALA A 171 1.45 5.73 -0.72
C ALA A 171 0.43 5.13 -1.70
N PHE A 172 -0.84 5.00 -1.30
CA PHE A 172 -1.89 4.51 -2.18
C PHE A 172 -2.18 5.46 -3.35
N TRP A 173 -2.15 6.77 -3.12
CA TRP A 173 -2.26 7.78 -4.18
C TRP A 173 -1.15 7.62 -5.22
N TYR A 174 0.11 7.52 -4.77
CA TYR A 174 1.24 7.33 -5.68
C TYR A 174 1.13 6.00 -6.44
N LEU A 175 0.77 4.92 -5.73
CA LEU A 175 0.58 3.60 -6.32
C LEU A 175 -0.53 3.61 -7.38
N ALA A 176 -1.67 4.27 -7.12
CA ALA A 176 -2.78 4.36 -8.08
C ALA A 176 -2.35 5.04 -9.39
N ARG A 177 -1.67 6.19 -9.28
CA ARG A 177 -1.14 6.92 -10.44
C ARG A 177 -0.19 6.03 -11.25
N ARG A 178 0.74 5.36 -10.56
CA ARG A 178 1.73 4.52 -11.22
C ARG A 178 1.11 3.29 -11.88
N VAL A 179 0.14 2.63 -11.24
CA VAL A 179 -0.58 1.49 -11.83
C VAL A 179 -1.31 1.89 -13.12
N LEU A 180 -1.96 3.05 -13.13
CA LEU A 180 -2.65 3.56 -14.33
C LEU A 180 -1.67 3.95 -15.45
N GLU A 181 -0.53 4.52 -15.08
CA GLU A 181 0.54 4.85 -16.02
C GLU A 181 1.10 3.58 -16.68
N GLU A 182 1.40 2.54 -15.90
CA GLU A 182 1.89 1.25 -16.40
C GLU A 182 0.85 0.51 -17.25
N ARG A 183 -0.45 0.70 -16.97
CA ARG A 183 -1.55 0.15 -17.79
C ARG A 183 -1.82 0.97 -19.06
N GLY A 184 -1.21 2.15 -19.23
CA GLY A 184 -1.52 3.07 -20.33
C GLY A 184 -2.94 3.66 -20.28
N ALA A 185 -3.63 3.53 -19.14
CA ALA A 185 -4.99 4.01 -18.94
C ALA A 185 -5.04 5.42 -18.30
N LEU A 186 -3.87 6.03 -18.05
CA LEU A 186 -3.77 7.35 -17.47
C LEU A 186 -4.15 8.43 -18.49
N THR A 187 -5.39 8.90 -18.43
CA THR A 187 -5.82 10.11 -19.15
C THR A 187 -5.47 11.36 -18.31
N PRO A 188 -5.19 12.52 -18.94
CA PRO A 188 -4.91 13.76 -18.22
C PRO A 188 -6.04 14.19 -17.27
N GLU A 189 -7.28 13.84 -17.61
CA GLU A 189 -8.47 14.09 -16.78
C GLU A 189 -8.47 13.23 -15.51
N LEU A 190 -8.12 11.95 -15.65
CA LEU A 190 -8.01 11.03 -14.52
C LEU A 190 -6.81 11.39 -13.63
N GLU A 191 -5.71 11.87 -14.21
CA GLU A 191 -4.58 12.38 -13.43
C GLU A 191 -4.98 13.60 -12.58
N ALA A 192 -5.80 14.51 -13.12
CA ALA A 192 -6.28 15.68 -12.40
C ALA A 192 -7.28 15.36 -11.28
N SER A 193 -7.99 14.23 -11.37
CA SER A 193 -8.95 13.77 -10.35
C SER A 193 -8.27 12.99 -9.22
N ILE A 194 -7.12 12.36 -9.48
CA ILE A 194 -6.33 11.64 -8.48
C ILE A 194 -5.50 12.64 -7.65
N ARG A 195 -6.16 13.28 -6.70
CA ARG A 195 -5.52 14.20 -5.75
C ARG A 195 -5.22 13.50 -4.41
N PRO A 196 -4.08 13.79 -3.76
CA PRO A 196 -3.75 13.17 -2.46
C PRO A 196 -4.81 13.39 -1.39
N GLU A 197 -5.49 14.54 -1.42
CA GLU A 197 -6.52 14.93 -0.45
C GLU A 197 -7.70 13.96 -0.44
N ASN A 198 -8.06 13.40 -1.61
CA ASN A 198 -9.18 12.46 -1.74
C ASN A 198 -8.93 11.15 -0.97
N PHE A 199 -7.66 10.80 -0.74
CA PHE A 199 -7.27 9.59 -0.03
C PHE A 199 -7.18 9.83 1.49
N ILE A 200 -7.07 11.08 1.96
CA ILE A 200 -6.89 11.37 3.37
C ILE A 200 -8.20 11.10 4.11
N THR A 201 -8.13 10.27 5.15
CA THR A 201 -9.26 10.02 6.04
C THR A 201 -9.57 11.30 6.81
N GLU A 202 -10.70 11.93 6.49
CA GLU A 202 -11.28 12.96 7.34
C GLU A 202 -11.75 12.22 8.61
N THR A 203 -11.01 12.37 9.70
CA THR A 203 -11.58 12.04 11.00
C THR A 203 -12.76 12.97 11.18
N MET A 204 -13.97 12.42 11.13
CA MET A 204 -15.12 13.06 11.76
C MET A 204 -14.68 13.29 13.21
N GLU A 205 -14.50 14.56 13.57
CA GLU A 205 -14.52 14.95 14.98
C GLU A 205 -15.87 14.45 15.50
N GLU A 206 -15.85 13.43 16.35
CA GLU A 206 -17.03 13.07 17.13
C GLU A 206 -17.28 14.25 18.09
N ASP A 207 -18.31 15.05 17.78
CA ASP A 207 -18.92 16.02 18.69
C ASP A 207 -19.51 15.34 19.94
#